data_AF-A0A151FBY5-F1
#
_entry.id   AF-A0A151FBY5-F1
#
_cell.length_a   1.000
_cell.length_b   1.000
_cell.length_c   1.000
_cell.angle_alpha   90.00
_cell.angle_beta   90.00
_cell.angle_gamma   90.00
#
_symmetry.space_group_name_H-M   'P 1'
#
loop_
_entity.id
_entity.type
_entity.pdbx_description
1 polymer ?
#
loop_
_entity_poly.entity_id
_entity_poly.type
_entity_poly.pdbx_seq_one_letter_code
_entity_poly.pdbx_strand_id
1 'polypeptide(L)'
;MGTTFSGDAHFLNSTFHKWARFEESRFCEMTDFVRAQFLGDTSFWKAIFEKAVDFQMAVFAKNVSFLDTQFQGEMNFEGSRFEKNSGEDQMSSQLLERSYRSVKNALSQKGDYTAAGEFYYREMEARRAQETRLNRLKMELYKWLCGYGEKPQRVVLVSLSTIVVCAVFYLFHGVVIATEPLSQGTRLIDYGLLSMQVTWQLPKDFVDCLYYSAVTFVPVGQTAMEPAASISRIVTVVETFVGIFLIFLLAIVTARKMIRH
;
A
#
# COMPACT_ATOMS: atom_id res chain seq x y z
N MET A 1 -37.93 -9.62 -8.10
CA MET A 1 -38.76 -8.41 -8.26
C MET A 1 -37.99 -7.27 -7.64
N GLY A 2 -37.51 -6.34 -8.46
CA GLY A 2 -36.90 -5.10 -7.97
C GLY A 2 -37.96 -4.11 -7.45
N THR A 3 -37.53 -3.16 -6.62
CA THR A 3 -38.37 -2.05 -6.13
C THR A 3 -37.93 -0.75 -6.79
N THR A 4 -38.87 0.17 -7.07
CA THR A 4 -38.55 1.52 -7.56
C THR A 4 -38.80 2.54 -6.46
N PHE A 5 -37.78 3.33 -6.14
CA PHE A 5 -37.85 4.50 -5.28
C PHE A 5 -37.85 5.75 -6.18
N SER A 6 -39.03 6.35 -6.37
CA SER A 6 -39.23 7.48 -7.29
C SER A 6 -38.83 8.84 -6.70
N GLY A 7 -38.65 8.93 -5.39
CA GLY A 7 -38.12 10.11 -4.71
C GLY A 7 -36.87 9.77 -3.93
N ASP A 8 -36.39 10.72 -3.12
CA ASP A 8 -35.22 10.50 -2.28
C ASP A 8 -35.44 9.32 -1.33
N ALA A 9 -34.41 8.49 -1.18
CA ALA A 9 -34.42 7.32 -0.32
C ALA A 9 -33.43 7.50 0.82
N HIS A 10 -33.94 7.76 2.02
CA HIS A 10 -33.12 8.04 3.21
C HIS A 10 -33.07 6.84 4.15
N PHE A 11 -31.87 6.29 4.33
CA PHE A 11 -31.53 5.21 5.25
C PHE A 11 -30.42 5.62 6.23
N LEU A 12 -30.19 6.92 6.42
CA LEU A 12 -29.24 7.50 7.37
C LEU A 12 -29.41 6.88 8.76
N ASN A 13 -28.31 6.40 9.35
CA ASN A 13 -28.26 5.74 10.67
C ASN A 13 -29.21 4.52 10.84
N SER A 14 -29.73 3.95 9.75
CA SER A 14 -30.58 2.77 9.83
C SER A 14 -29.78 1.53 10.22
N THR A 15 -30.45 0.53 10.83
CA THR A 15 -29.83 -0.75 11.18
C THR A 15 -30.66 -1.91 10.63
N PHE A 16 -30.09 -2.64 9.68
CA PHE A 16 -30.66 -3.84 9.08
C PHE A 16 -30.11 -5.08 9.80
N HIS A 17 -30.93 -5.65 10.69
CA HIS A 17 -30.52 -6.78 11.53
C HIS A 17 -30.43 -8.11 10.78
N LYS A 18 -31.23 -8.26 9.72
CA LYS A 18 -31.29 -9.43 8.86
C LYS A 18 -30.87 -9.05 7.44
N TRP A 19 -31.12 -9.93 6.48
CA TRP A 19 -30.82 -9.67 5.08
C TRP A 19 -31.45 -8.38 4.56
N ALA A 20 -30.64 -7.56 3.92
CA ALA A 20 -31.07 -6.35 3.21
C ALA A 20 -30.93 -6.59 1.70
N ARG A 21 -32.05 -6.71 0.99
CA ARG A 21 -32.08 -7.00 -0.44
C ARG A 21 -32.62 -5.80 -1.20
N PHE A 22 -31.74 -5.16 -1.96
CA PHE A 22 -32.04 -4.10 -2.92
C PHE A 22 -31.76 -4.58 -4.35
N GLU A 23 -31.85 -5.89 -4.58
CA GLU A 23 -31.59 -6.52 -5.87
C GLU A 23 -32.54 -5.97 -6.94
N GLU A 24 -31.98 -5.64 -8.11
CA GLU A 24 -32.71 -5.09 -9.25
C GLU A 24 -33.52 -3.81 -8.92
N SER A 25 -33.24 -3.17 -7.78
CA SER A 25 -33.96 -1.99 -7.35
C SER A 25 -33.45 -0.74 -8.06
N ARG A 26 -34.35 0.20 -8.34
CA ARG A 26 -34.05 1.46 -9.03
C ARG A 26 -34.30 2.63 -8.08
N PHE A 27 -33.27 3.44 -7.88
CA PHE A 27 -33.33 4.68 -7.11
C PHE A 27 -33.23 5.86 -8.09
N CYS A 28 -34.35 6.55 -8.31
CA CYS A 28 -34.45 7.62 -9.30
C CYS A 28 -33.85 8.94 -8.81
N GLU A 29 -33.85 9.17 -7.50
CA GLU A 29 -33.31 10.38 -6.87
C GLU A 29 -32.18 10.04 -5.87
N MET A 30 -31.77 11.00 -5.03
CA MET A 30 -30.63 10.83 -4.15
C MET A 30 -30.90 9.70 -3.13
N THR A 31 -29.88 8.90 -2.85
CA THR A 31 -29.98 7.81 -1.87
C THR A 31 -28.91 7.94 -0.79
N ASP A 32 -29.34 7.90 0.46
CA ASP A 32 -28.48 8.10 1.63
C ASP A 32 -28.44 6.84 2.49
N PHE A 33 -27.27 6.22 2.59
CA PHE A 33 -26.93 5.12 3.50
C PHE A 33 -25.83 5.53 4.50
N VAL A 34 -25.65 6.82 4.77
CA VAL A 34 -24.64 7.33 5.68
C VAL A 34 -24.83 6.69 7.06
N ARG A 35 -23.76 6.09 7.60
CA ARG A 35 -23.76 5.37 8.88
C ARG A 35 -24.81 4.24 8.98
N ALA A 36 -25.35 3.76 7.86
CA ALA A 36 -26.23 2.60 7.86
C ALA A 36 -25.44 1.35 8.28
N GLN A 37 -26.05 0.52 9.13
CA GLN A 37 -25.47 -0.72 9.64
C GLN A 37 -26.20 -1.91 9.06
N PHE A 38 -25.52 -2.67 8.22
CA PHE A 38 -26.00 -3.91 7.63
C PHE A 38 -25.39 -5.10 8.36
N LEU A 39 -26.12 -5.65 9.33
CA LEU A 39 -25.67 -6.76 10.17
C LEU A 39 -25.87 -8.14 9.51
N GLY A 40 -26.77 -8.21 8.52
CA GLY A 40 -26.99 -9.38 7.67
C GLY A 40 -26.30 -9.26 6.30
N ASP A 41 -26.36 -10.33 5.51
CA ASP A 41 -25.94 -10.27 4.09
C ASP A 41 -26.75 -9.22 3.33
N THR A 42 -26.04 -8.47 2.49
CA THR A 42 -26.58 -7.32 1.76
C THR A 42 -26.35 -7.47 0.27
N SER A 43 -27.38 -7.20 -0.52
CA SER A 43 -27.28 -7.33 -1.97
C SER A 43 -27.85 -6.10 -2.66
N PHE A 44 -26.99 -5.44 -3.43
CA PHE A 44 -27.33 -4.40 -4.41
C PHE A 44 -27.16 -4.96 -5.84
N TRP A 45 -27.22 -6.29 -6.01
CA TRP A 45 -27.02 -6.91 -7.31
C TRP A 45 -27.97 -6.32 -8.36
N LYS A 46 -27.42 -5.82 -9.47
CA LYS A 46 -28.17 -5.12 -10.54
C LYS A 46 -29.01 -3.92 -10.07
N ALA A 47 -28.75 -3.37 -8.89
CA ALA A 47 -29.37 -2.12 -8.47
C ALA A 47 -28.89 -0.97 -9.36
N ILE A 48 -29.75 0.03 -9.57
CA ILE A 48 -29.45 1.22 -10.37
C ILE A 48 -29.65 2.44 -9.48
N PHE A 49 -28.57 3.20 -9.27
CA PHE A 49 -28.59 4.52 -8.66
C PHE A 49 -28.47 5.57 -9.75
N GLU A 50 -29.57 6.24 -10.08
CA GLU A 50 -29.61 7.24 -11.17
C GLU A 50 -28.94 8.56 -10.76
N LYS A 51 -29.05 8.92 -9.47
CA LYS A 51 -28.40 10.10 -8.86
C LYS A 51 -27.33 9.66 -7.86
N ALA A 52 -26.84 10.63 -7.08
CA ALA A 52 -25.82 10.42 -6.09
C ALA A 52 -26.26 9.40 -5.02
N VAL A 53 -25.34 8.53 -4.62
CA VAL A 53 -25.52 7.60 -3.50
C VAL A 53 -24.39 7.76 -2.49
N ASP A 54 -24.76 7.87 -1.22
CA ASP A 54 -23.80 8.04 -0.13
C ASP A 54 -23.80 6.83 0.82
N PHE A 55 -22.68 6.13 0.88
CA PHE A 55 -22.38 5.03 1.81
C PHE A 55 -21.34 5.43 2.86
N GLN A 56 -21.13 6.72 3.11
CA GLN A 56 -20.14 7.21 4.05
C GLN A 56 -20.36 6.58 5.43
N MET A 57 -19.29 6.01 5.99
CA MET A 57 -19.32 5.32 7.29
C MET A 57 -20.34 4.17 7.39
N ALA A 58 -20.88 3.68 6.27
CA ALA A 58 -21.74 2.50 6.26
C ALA A 58 -20.93 1.25 6.65
N VAL A 59 -21.56 0.33 7.39
CA VAL A 59 -20.93 -0.90 7.85
C VAL A 59 -21.67 -2.09 7.25
N PHE A 60 -20.97 -2.91 6.48
CA PHE A 60 -21.42 -4.21 6.00
C PHE A 60 -20.73 -5.30 6.83
N ALA A 61 -21.41 -5.81 7.85
CA ALA A 61 -20.83 -6.77 8.81
C ALA A 61 -20.71 -8.20 8.24
N LYS A 62 -21.43 -8.49 7.15
CA LYS A 62 -21.42 -9.77 6.44
C LYS A 62 -21.17 -9.57 4.95
N ASN A 63 -21.53 -10.56 4.13
CA ASN A 63 -21.31 -10.51 2.69
C ASN A 63 -22.10 -9.36 2.07
N VAL A 64 -21.44 -8.57 1.22
CA VAL A 64 -22.07 -7.52 0.43
C VAL A 64 -21.79 -7.71 -1.05
N SER A 65 -22.83 -7.64 -1.87
CA SER A 65 -22.75 -7.73 -3.32
C SER A 65 -23.07 -6.40 -3.97
N PHE A 66 -22.11 -5.87 -4.73
CA PHE A 66 -22.29 -4.74 -5.67
C PHE A 66 -22.13 -5.19 -7.13
N LEU A 67 -22.34 -6.49 -7.40
CA LEU A 67 -22.22 -7.06 -8.73
C LEU A 67 -23.26 -6.46 -9.68
N ASP A 68 -22.83 -6.07 -10.87
CA ASP A 68 -23.68 -5.45 -11.91
C ASP A 68 -24.47 -4.20 -11.43
N THR A 69 -24.11 -3.62 -10.28
CA THR A 69 -24.72 -2.38 -9.79
C THR A 69 -24.29 -1.22 -10.69
N GLN A 70 -25.25 -0.41 -11.11
CA GLN A 70 -25.01 0.75 -11.95
C GLN A 70 -25.09 2.02 -11.12
N PHE A 71 -23.99 2.77 -11.08
CA PHE A 71 -23.91 4.06 -10.42
C PHE A 71 -23.81 5.16 -11.48
N GLN A 72 -24.96 5.77 -11.79
CA GLN A 72 -25.03 6.84 -12.78
C GLN A 72 -24.74 8.22 -12.19
N GLY A 73 -24.95 8.41 -10.88
CA GLY A 73 -24.50 9.58 -10.14
C GLY A 73 -23.14 9.42 -9.48
N GLU A 74 -22.80 10.38 -8.61
CA GLU A 74 -21.63 10.30 -7.74
C GLU A 74 -21.81 9.21 -6.67
N MET A 75 -20.70 8.65 -6.20
CA MET A 75 -20.69 7.62 -5.17
C MET A 75 -19.74 8.04 -4.07
N ASN A 76 -20.23 8.05 -2.83
CA ASN A 76 -19.37 8.24 -1.68
C ASN A 76 -19.28 6.94 -0.88
N PHE A 77 -18.07 6.44 -0.66
CA PHE A 77 -17.82 5.26 0.18
C PHE A 77 -16.81 5.57 1.30
N GLU A 78 -16.56 6.85 1.58
CA GLU A 78 -15.55 7.27 2.55
C GLU A 78 -15.84 6.68 3.94
N GLY A 79 -14.83 6.05 4.55
CA GLY A 79 -14.98 5.44 5.88
C GLY A 79 -15.90 4.21 5.93
N SER A 80 -16.48 3.79 4.80
CA SER A 80 -17.29 2.57 4.74
C SER A 80 -16.45 1.33 5.07
N ARG A 81 -17.05 0.36 5.76
CA ARG A 81 -16.39 -0.87 6.21
C ARG A 81 -17.10 -2.08 5.65
N PHE A 82 -16.33 -2.97 5.06
CA PHE A 82 -16.77 -4.22 4.48
C PHE A 82 -16.06 -5.31 5.27
N GLU A 83 -16.76 -5.87 6.25
CA GLU A 83 -16.16 -6.86 7.13
C GLU A 83 -16.06 -8.20 6.44
N LYS A 84 -14.95 -8.89 6.68
CA LYS A 84 -14.81 -10.27 6.24
C LYS A 84 -15.63 -11.13 7.19
N ASN A 85 -16.59 -11.89 6.65
CA ASN A 85 -17.29 -12.88 7.46
C ASN A 85 -16.26 -13.89 8.03
N SER A 86 -16.06 -13.87 9.34
CA SER A 86 -15.01 -14.63 10.04
C SER A 86 -15.26 -16.14 10.06
N GLY A 87 -16.45 -16.59 9.63
CA GLY A 87 -16.87 -17.99 9.67
C GLY A 87 -16.98 -18.72 8.32
N GLU A 88 -16.73 -18.08 7.17
CA GLU A 88 -17.19 -18.64 5.88
C GLU A 88 -16.19 -18.66 4.71
N ASP A 89 -16.34 -19.76 3.96
CA ASP A 89 -15.95 -20.20 2.61
C ASP A 89 -15.21 -19.27 1.64
N GLN A 90 -14.47 -19.93 0.73
CA GLN A 90 -13.83 -19.29 -0.41
C GLN A 90 -14.81 -18.44 -1.25
N MET A 91 -16.07 -18.87 -1.38
CA MET A 91 -17.10 -18.15 -2.12
C MET A 91 -17.37 -16.74 -1.56
N SER A 92 -17.50 -16.61 -0.24
CA SER A 92 -17.72 -15.32 0.42
C SER A 92 -16.56 -14.35 0.20
N SER A 93 -15.32 -14.87 0.21
CA SER A 93 -14.13 -14.08 -0.11
C SER A 93 -14.09 -13.66 -1.59
N GLN A 94 -14.53 -14.52 -2.51
CA GLN A 94 -14.64 -14.19 -3.94
C GLN A 94 -15.72 -13.15 -4.21
N LEU A 95 -16.87 -13.23 -3.54
CA LEU A 95 -17.93 -12.22 -3.63
C LEU A 95 -17.42 -10.86 -3.18
N LEU A 96 -16.70 -10.80 -2.06
CA LEU A 96 -16.10 -9.56 -1.57
C LEU A 96 -15.08 -8.96 -2.56
N GLU A 97 -14.18 -9.78 -3.14
CA GLU A 97 -13.24 -9.34 -4.18
C GLU A 97 -13.99 -8.74 -5.38
N ARG A 98 -15.04 -9.42 -5.85
CA ARG A 98 -15.80 -8.97 -7.01
C ARG A 98 -16.60 -7.70 -6.71
N SER A 99 -17.13 -7.54 -5.49
CA SER A 99 -17.78 -6.31 -5.05
C SER A 99 -16.81 -5.14 -5.02
N TYR A 100 -15.61 -5.31 -4.45
CA TYR A 100 -14.59 -4.27 -4.49
C TYR A 100 -14.20 -3.91 -5.92
N ARG A 101 -14.05 -4.91 -6.80
CA ARG A 101 -13.78 -4.66 -8.22
C ARG A 101 -14.90 -3.87 -8.90
N SER A 102 -16.16 -4.20 -8.61
CA SER A 102 -17.32 -3.50 -9.18
C SER A 102 -17.32 -2.02 -8.78
N VAL A 103 -17.19 -1.74 -7.48
CA VAL A 103 -17.14 -0.37 -6.95
C VAL A 103 -15.92 0.39 -7.49
N LYS A 104 -14.73 -0.23 -7.49
CA LYS A 104 -13.51 0.35 -8.10
C LYS A 104 -13.74 0.76 -9.56
N ASN A 105 -14.34 -0.12 -10.36
CA ASN A 105 -14.58 0.14 -11.77
C ASN A 105 -15.57 1.29 -11.96
N ALA A 106 -16.63 1.34 -11.15
CA ALA A 106 -17.58 2.45 -11.17
C ALA A 106 -16.90 3.78 -10.81
N LEU A 107 -16.12 3.81 -9.72
CA LEU A 107 -15.37 5.01 -9.31
C LEU A 107 -14.37 5.47 -10.39
N SER A 108 -13.66 4.52 -11.01
CA SER A 108 -12.71 4.80 -12.10
C SER A 108 -13.39 5.41 -13.33
N GLN A 109 -14.61 4.95 -13.66
CA GLN A 109 -15.40 5.52 -14.77
C GLN A 109 -15.89 6.94 -14.48
N LYS A 110 -16.07 7.29 -13.21
CA LYS A 110 -16.46 8.63 -12.77
C LYS A 110 -15.29 9.59 -12.60
N GLY A 111 -14.06 9.12 -12.68
CA GLY A 111 -12.85 9.93 -12.47
C GLY A 111 -12.46 10.12 -11.00
N ASP A 112 -13.13 9.44 -10.06
CA ASP A 112 -12.69 9.42 -8.66
C ASP A 112 -11.62 8.34 -8.47
N TYR A 113 -10.41 8.69 -8.88
CA TYR A 113 -9.27 7.79 -8.83
C TYR A 113 -8.71 7.59 -7.42
N THR A 114 -8.95 8.53 -6.51
CA THR A 114 -8.51 8.42 -5.11
C THR A 114 -9.30 7.32 -4.40
N ALA A 115 -10.64 7.37 -4.49
CA ALA A 115 -11.48 6.33 -3.91
C ALA A 115 -11.30 5.00 -4.65
N ALA A 116 -11.15 5.02 -5.99
CA ALA A 116 -10.86 3.81 -6.75
C ALA A 116 -9.54 3.14 -6.30
N GLY A 117 -8.52 3.92 -5.95
CA GLY A 117 -7.25 3.41 -5.41
C GLY A 117 -7.42 2.70 -4.06
N GLU A 118 -8.29 3.21 -3.18
CA GLU A 118 -8.61 2.55 -1.91
C GLU A 118 -9.32 1.21 -2.15
N PHE A 119 -10.32 1.18 -3.03
CA PHE A 119 -11.02 -0.05 -3.38
C PHE A 119 -10.13 -1.07 -4.11
N TYR A 120 -9.16 -0.62 -4.91
CA TYR A 120 -8.13 -1.49 -5.48
C TYR A 120 -7.25 -2.11 -4.39
N TYR A 121 -6.83 -1.32 -3.39
CA TYR A 121 -6.05 -1.83 -2.28
C TYR A 121 -6.85 -2.89 -1.48
N ARG A 122 -8.14 -2.63 -1.20
CA ARG A 122 -9.04 -3.58 -0.53
C ARG A 122 -9.29 -4.85 -1.37
N GLU A 123 -9.47 -4.74 -2.68
CA GLU A 123 -9.55 -5.87 -3.63
C GLU A 123 -8.31 -6.78 -3.52
N MET A 124 -7.11 -6.18 -3.52
CA MET A 124 -5.85 -6.91 -3.41
C MET A 124 -5.69 -7.64 -2.07
N GLU A 125 -6.13 -7.03 -0.96
CA GLU A 125 -6.12 -7.69 0.35
C GLU A 125 -7.11 -8.86 0.42
N ALA A 126 -8.28 -8.74 -0.20
CA ALA A 126 -9.25 -9.83 -0.32
C ALA A 126 -8.71 -11.00 -1.17
N ARG A 127 -8.08 -10.70 -2.32
CA ARG A 127 -7.43 -11.71 -3.16
C ARG A 127 -6.32 -12.44 -2.43
N ARG A 128 -5.46 -11.70 -1.72
CA ARG A 128 -4.33 -12.26 -0.96
C ARG A 128 -4.78 -13.32 0.06
N ALA A 129 -5.95 -13.15 0.68
CA ALA A 129 -6.48 -14.11 1.65
C ALA A 129 -6.84 -15.47 1.05
N GLN A 130 -6.99 -15.57 -0.28
CA GLN A 130 -7.35 -16.79 -1.01
C GLN A 130 -6.15 -17.49 -1.66
N GLU A 131 -4.99 -16.83 -1.69
CA GLU A 131 -3.80 -17.31 -2.39
C GLU A 131 -3.04 -18.41 -1.63
N THR A 132 -2.28 -19.21 -2.38
CA THR A 132 -1.36 -20.21 -1.81
C THR A 132 -0.24 -19.55 -0.99
N ARG A 133 0.46 -20.31 -0.14
CA ARG A 133 1.50 -19.77 0.76
C ARG A 133 2.59 -18.96 0.03
N LEU A 134 3.07 -19.43 -1.12
CA LEU A 134 4.11 -18.73 -1.90
C LEU A 134 3.58 -17.45 -2.53
N ASN A 135 2.40 -17.50 -3.15
CA ASN A 135 1.76 -16.32 -3.74
C ASN A 135 1.42 -15.28 -2.66
N ARG A 136 1.00 -15.74 -1.49
CA ARG A 136 0.74 -14.87 -0.33
C ARG A 136 2.02 -14.17 0.13
N LEU A 137 3.16 -14.86 0.22
CA LEU A 137 4.44 -14.24 0.56
C LEU A 137 4.85 -13.19 -0.49
N LYS A 138 4.70 -13.50 -1.78
CA LYS A 138 4.95 -12.55 -2.87
C LYS A 138 4.06 -11.30 -2.75
N MET A 139 2.78 -11.48 -2.45
CA MET A 139 1.84 -10.39 -2.24
C MET A 139 2.15 -9.57 -0.98
N GLU A 140 2.64 -10.20 0.09
CA GLU A 140 3.11 -9.50 1.30
C GLU A 140 4.34 -8.64 1.00
N LEU A 141 5.31 -9.19 0.27
CA LEU A 141 6.48 -8.44 -0.17
C LEU A 141 6.06 -7.24 -1.03
N TYR A 142 5.14 -7.44 -1.98
CA TYR A 142 4.62 -6.37 -2.83
C TYR A 142 3.86 -5.29 -2.03
N LYS A 143 3.10 -5.70 -1.01
CA LYS A 143 2.42 -4.79 -0.06
C LYS A 143 3.41 -3.97 0.78
N TRP A 144 4.48 -4.62 1.25
CA TRP A 144 5.50 -3.99 2.09
C TRP A 144 6.32 -2.98 1.28
N LEU A 145 6.81 -3.38 0.10
CA LEU A 145 7.65 -2.53 -0.76
C LEU A 145 6.93 -1.27 -1.25
N CYS A 146 5.69 -1.40 -1.76
CA CYS A 146 5.03 -0.28 -2.46
C CYS A 146 3.53 -0.13 -2.16
N GLY A 147 2.97 -0.94 -1.25
CA GLY A 147 1.54 -0.92 -0.95
C GLY A 147 0.68 -1.22 -2.17
N TYR A 148 1.03 -2.27 -2.93
CA TYR A 148 0.39 -2.64 -4.20
C TYR A 148 0.51 -1.58 -5.31
N GLY A 149 1.48 -0.67 -5.18
CA GLY A 149 1.73 0.40 -6.14
C GLY A 149 0.82 1.63 -5.96
N GLU A 150 0.07 1.71 -4.86
CA GLU A 150 -0.76 2.87 -4.52
C GLU A 150 -0.05 3.87 -3.59
N LYS A 151 0.99 3.41 -2.86
CA LYS A 151 1.60 4.16 -1.76
C LYS A 151 3.10 4.42 -2.02
N PRO A 152 3.48 5.44 -2.81
CA PRO A 152 4.89 5.77 -3.09
C PRO A 152 5.69 6.08 -1.82
N GLN A 153 5.03 6.62 -0.79
CA GLN A 153 5.62 6.89 0.53
C GLN A 153 6.25 5.64 1.17
N ARG A 154 5.66 4.44 0.95
CA ARG A 154 6.25 3.20 1.47
C ARG A 154 7.58 2.88 0.81
N VAL A 155 7.70 3.12 -0.50
CA VAL A 155 8.95 2.89 -1.24
C VAL A 155 10.04 3.79 -0.70
N VAL A 156 9.75 5.08 -0.47
CA VAL A 156 10.69 6.04 0.13
C VAL A 156 11.15 5.59 1.52
N LEU A 157 10.21 5.14 2.37
CA LEU A 157 10.54 4.65 3.72
C LEU A 157 11.40 3.38 3.68
N VAL A 158 11.11 2.46 2.77
CA VAL A 158 11.93 1.25 2.55
C VAL A 158 13.33 1.65 2.08
N SER A 159 13.46 2.57 1.12
CA SER A 159 14.75 3.08 0.66
C SER A 159 15.58 3.69 1.80
N LEU A 160 14.97 4.57 2.60
CA LEU A 160 15.65 5.18 3.75
C LEU A 160 16.08 4.12 4.79
N SER A 161 15.22 3.13 5.05
CA SER A 161 15.53 2.04 5.97
C SER A 161 16.69 1.19 5.47
N THR A 162 16.74 0.88 4.17
CA THR A 162 17.86 0.16 3.55
C THR A 162 19.17 0.92 3.73
N ILE A 163 19.17 2.24 3.47
CA ILE A 163 20.36 3.09 3.64
C ILE A 163 20.85 3.04 5.10
N VAL A 164 19.95 3.19 6.07
CA VAL A 164 20.32 3.13 7.50
C VAL A 164 20.86 1.75 7.88
N VAL A 165 20.23 0.66 7.42
CA VAL A 165 20.68 -0.70 7.71
C VAL A 165 22.06 -0.98 7.11
N CYS A 166 22.32 -0.56 5.87
CA CYS A 166 23.64 -0.67 5.24
C CYS A 166 24.68 0.19 5.96
N ALA A 167 24.34 1.42 6.34
CA ALA A 167 25.23 2.29 7.11
C ALA A 167 25.67 1.66 8.45
N VAL A 168 24.72 1.05 9.18
CA VAL A 168 25.03 0.29 10.40
C VAL A 168 25.92 -0.91 10.08
N PHE A 169 25.65 -1.63 8.98
CA PHE A 169 26.48 -2.75 8.56
C PHE A 169 27.93 -2.33 8.28
N TYR A 170 28.13 -1.22 7.59
CA TYR A 170 29.43 -0.65 7.27
C TYR A 170 30.23 -0.20 8.49
N LEU A 171 29.54 0.31 9.51
CA LEU A 171 30.16 0.67 10.79
C LEU A 171 30.88 -0.53 11.46
N PHE A 172 30.36 -1.75 11.26
CA PHE A 172 30.90 -2.98 11.87
C PHE A 172 31.84 -3.78 10.97
N HIS A 173 31.83 -3.56 9.65
CA HIS A 173 32.56 -4.39 8.69
C HIS A 173 33.64 -3.63 7.91
N GLY A 174 33.89 -2.36 8.23
CA GLY A 174 35.02 -1.62 7.69
C GLY A 174 34.68 -0.79 6.46
N VAL A 175 34.77 0.53 6.58
CA VAL A 175 34.88 1.46 5.43
C VAL A 175 36.17 2.26 5.57
N VAL A 176 36.92 2.37 4.47
CA VAL A 176 38.12 3.19 4.38
C VAL A 176 37.75 4.53 3.78
N ILE A 177 38.09 5.61 4.47
CA ILE A 177 37.91 6.98 4.00
C ILE A 177 39.30 7.54 3.67
N ALA A 178 39.50 7.99 2.43
CA ALA A 178 40.67 8.77 2.07
C ALA A 178 40.51 10.21 2.62
N THR A 179 41.43 10.65 3.49
CA THR A 179 41.42 12.01 4.02
C THR A 179 42.17 12.96 3.09
N GLU A 180 41.60 14.13 2.80
CA GLU A 180 42.33 15.23 2.15
C GLU A 180 42.90 16.18 3.22
N PRO A 181 44.20 16.56 3.15
CA PRO A 181 45.21 16.19 2.17
C PRO A 181 45.76 14.76 2.37
N LEU A 182 46.16 14.09 1.26
CA LEU A 182 46.69 12.71 1.21
C LEU A 182 47.84 12.41 2.19
N SER A 183 48.46 13.44 2.78
CA SER A 183 49.53 13.32 3.78
C SER A 183 49.08 12.77 5.14
N GLN A 184 47.77 12.72 5.44
CA GLN A 184 47.24 12.22 6.72
C GLN A 184 46.86 10.73 6.73
N GLY A 185 47.06 10.02 5.61
CA GLY A 185 46.80 8.57 5.51
C GLY A 185 45.34 8.23 5.24
N THR A 186 44.96 6.97 5.49
CA THR A 186 43.59 6.47 5.34
C THR A 186 42.96 6.25 6.73
N ARG A 187 41.71 6.69 6.91
CA ARG A 187 40.96 6.42 8.15
C ARG A 187 40.11 5.17 7.95
N LEU A 188 40.37 4.12 8.71
CA LEU A 188 39.56 2.90 8.74
C LEU A 188 38.50 3.02 9.85
N ILE A 189 37.23 2.91 9.47
CA ILE A 189 36.11 2.80 10.41
C ILE A 189 35.75 1.32 10.52
N ASP A 190 36.22 0.66 11.58
CA ASP A 190 35.83 -0.72 11.90
C ASP A 190 35.71 -0.86 13.43
N TYR A 191 34.47 -0.96 13.91
CA TYR A 191 34.21 -1.13 15.34
C TYR A 191 34.27 -2.60 15.78
N GLY A 192 34.21 -3.55 14.84
CA GLY A 192 34.17 -4.99 15.10
C GLY A 192 32.99 -5.45 15.96
N LEU A 193 32.31 -6.54 15.59
CA LEU A 193 31.17 -7.03 16.39
C LEU A 193 31.57 -7.50 17.82
N LEU A 194 32.85 -7.85 18.02
CA LEU A 194 33.40 -8.47 19.24
C LEU A 194 34.23 -7.52 20.11
N SER A 195 34.68 -6.39 19.56
CA SER A 195 35.63 -5.45 20.20
C SER A 195 35.00 -4.10 20.53
N MET A 196 33.68 -4.08 20.74
CA MET A 196 32.82 -2.89 20.78
C MET A 196 33.29 -1.82 21.79
N GLN A 197 34.27 -1.01 21.39
CA GLN A 197 34.75 0.15 22.12
C GLN A 197 33.98 1.37 21.60
N VAL A 198 32.99 1.81 22.38
CA VAL A 198 32.19 2.98 22.04
C VAL A 198 33.03 4.23 22.24
N THR A 199 33.48 4.83 21.14
CA THR A 199 34.24 6.07 21.13
C THR A 199 33.31 7.26 20.88
N TRP A 200 33.64 8.44 21.41
CA TRP A 200 32.92 9.69 21.13
C TRP A 200 32.92 10.10 19.64
N GLN A 201 33.70 9.42 18.79
CA GLN A 201 33.74 9.59 17.34
C GLN A 201 32.63 8.83 16.61
N LEU A 202 31.96 7.89 17.28
CA LEU A 202 30.92 7.03 16.70
C LEU A 202 29.82 7.80 15.95
N PRO A 203 29.29 8.94 16.45
CA PRO A 203 28.29 9.69 15.68
C PRO A 203 28.82 10.25 14.36
N LYS A 204 30.10 10.69 14.32
CA LYS A 204 30.72 11.18 13.09
C LYS A 204 30.98 10.03 12.12
N ASP A 205 31.51 8.92 12.61
CA ASP A 205 31.74 7.73 11.80
C ASP A 205 30.44 7.16 11.23
N PHE A 206 29.36 7.16 12.01
CA PHE A 206 28.04 6.75 11.52
C PHE A 206 27.52 7.67 10.42
N VAL A 207 27.71 8.98 10.53
CA VAL A 207 27.33 9.93 9.47
C VAL A 207 28.14 9.69 8.20
N ASP A 208 29.44 9.40 8.31
CA ASP A 208 30.27 9.07 7.15
C ASP A 208 29.83 7.74 6.49
N CYS A 209 29.50 6.71 7.28
CA CYS A 209 28.93 5.47 6.77
C CYS A 209 27.53 5.67 6.14
N LEU A 210 26.71 6.57 6.70
CA LEU A 210 25.41 6.92 6.16
C LEU A 210 25.54 7.63 4.81
N TYR A 211 26.51 8.54 4.69
CA TYR A 211 26.85 9.18 3.42
C TYR A 211 27.33 8.16 2.39
N TYR A 212 28.24 7.24 2.78
CA TYR A 212 28.72 6.18 1.90
C TYR A 212 27.59 5.28 1.37
N SER A 213 26.69 4.84 2.27
CA SER A 213 25.52 4.05 1.90
C SER A 213 24.57 4.83 0.99
N ALA A 214 24.31 6.12 1.27
CA ALA A 214 23.46 6.94 0.42
C ALA A 214 24.01 7.09 -1.02
N VAL A 215 25.33 7.26 -1.19
CA VAL A 215 25.96 7.35 -2.52
C VAL A 215 26.07 5.98 -3.20
N THR A 216 26.15 4.90 -2.44
CA THR A 216 26.08 3.55 -3.00
C THR A 216 24.65 3.22 -3.47
N PHE A 217 23.66 3.64 -2.69
CA PHE A 217 22.24 3.43 -2.96
C PHE A 217 21.75 4.23 -4.17
N VAL A 218 22.14 5.50 -4.26
CA VAL A 218 21.96 6.33 -5.45
C VAL A 218 23.34 6.47 -6.10
N PRO A 219 23.71 5.61 -7.08
CA PRO A 219 25.05 5.55 -7.63
C PRO A 219 25.40 6.82 -8.41
N VAL A 220 25.74 7.88 -7.67
CA VAL A 220 26.06 9.22 -8.16
C VAL A 220 27.56 9.44 -7.98
N GLY A 221 28.31 9.19 -9.06
CA GLY A 221 29.72 9.56 -9.17
C GLY A 221 30.69 8.81 -8.23
N GLN A 222 31.98 9.07 -8.42
CA GLN A 222 33.05 8.45 -7.62
C GLN A 222 33.07 9.05 -6.20
N THR A 223 33.16 8.18 -5.20
CA THR A 223 33.40 8.57 -3.80
C THR A 223 34.87 8.32 -3.44
N ALA A 224 35.40 9.13 -2.53
CA ALA A 224 36.72 8.92 -1.93
C ALA A 224 36.73 7.81 -0.85
N MET A 225 35.69 6.96 -0.83
CA MET A 225 35.44 5.96 0.20
C MET A 225 35.40 4.58 -0.42
N GLU A 226 36.18 3.65 0.13
CA GLU A 226 36.29 2.29 -0.37
C GLU A 226 35.94 1.25 0.71
N PRO A 227 35.27 0.15 0.34
CA PRO A 227 34.96 -0.93 1.28
C PRO A 227 36.25 -1.67 1.70
N ALA A 228 36.49 -1.75 3.01
CA ALA A 228 37.73 -2.31 3.56
C ALA A 228 37.79 -3.84 3.42
N ALA A 229 36.67 -4.52 3.67
CA ALA A 229 36.58 -5.98 3.74
C ALA A 229 35.87 -6.58 2.51
N SER A 230 36.17 -7.84 2.19
CA SER A 230 35.48 -8.58 1.13
C SER A 230 33.96 -8.64 1.34
N ILE A 231 33.50 -8.71 2.59
CA ILE A 231 32.08 -8.74 2.93
C ILE A 231 31.44 -7.37 2.64
N SER A 232 32.09 -6.27 3.02
CA SER A 232 31.60 -4.92 2.71
C SER A 232 31.47 -4.68 1.19
N ARG A 233 32.39 -5.22 0.38
CA ARG A 233 32.30 -5.16 -1.10
C ARG A 233 31.05 -5.85 -1.63
N ILE A 234 30.73 -7.04 -1.14
CA ILE A 234 29.52 -7.77 -1.54
C ILE A 234 28.28 -6.97 -1.17
N VAL A 235 28.24 -6.41 0.04
CA VAL A 235 27.11 -5.58 0.50
C VAL A 235 26.96 -4.32 -0.35
N THR A 236 28.05 -3.64 -0.71
CA THR A 236 28.03 -2.48 -1.63
C THR A 236 27.41 -2.83 -2.99
N VAL A 237 27.78 -3.98 -3.57
CA VAL A 237 27.20 -4.44 -4.83
C VAL A 237 25.70 -4.72 -4.67
N VAL A 238 25.31 -5.46 -3.63
CA VAL A 238 23.91 -5.77 -3.35
C VAL A 238 23.09 -4.51 -3.10
N GLU A 239 23.60 -3.57 -2.29
CA GLU A 239 22.96 -2.29 -2.01
C GLU A 239 22.76 -1.49 -3.29
N THR A 240 23.75 -1.43 -4.17
CA THR A 240 23.64 -0.73 -5.46
C THR A 240 22.50 -1.32 -6.30
N PHE A 241 22.42 -2.64 -6.42
CA PHE A 241 21.33 -3.30 -7.15
C PHE A 241 19.95 -3.04 -6.51
N VAL A 242 19.86 -3.12 -5.18
CA VAL A 242 18.63 -2.83 -4.44
C VAL A 242 18.23 -1.36 -4.60
N GLY A 243 19.18 -0.44 -4.53
CA GLY A 243 18.97 0.99 -4.71
C GLY A 243 18.44 1.33 -6.09
N ILE A 244 19.09 0.83 -7.15
CA ILE A 244 18.62 0.97 -8.53
C ILE A 244 17.20 0.43 -8.67
N PHE A 245 16.94 -0.78 -8.16
CA PHE A 245 15.60 -1.38 -8.21
C PHE A 245 14.54 -0.52 -7.50
N LEU A 246 14.83 -0.01 -6.30
CA LEU A 246 13.90 0.81 -5.52
C LEU A 246 13.66 2.19 -6.16
N ILE A 247 14.67 2.80 -6.77
CA ILE A 247 14.54 4.05 -7.52
C ILE A 247 13.62 3.84 -8.74
N PHE A 248 13.85 2.78 -9.52
CA PHE A 248 12.97 2.43 -10.64
C PHE A 248 11.55 2.14 -10.17
N LEU A 249 11.40 1.38 -9.08
CA LEU A 249 10.09 1.08 -8.50
C LEU A 249 9.37 2.37 -8.07
N LEU A 250 10.08 3.31 -7.42
CA LEU A 250 9.54 4.60 -7.02
C LEU A 250 9.04 5.38 -8.24
N ALA A 251 9.85 5.46 -9.30
CA ALA A 251 9.49 6.15 -10.54
C ALA A 251 8.24 5.52 -11.21
N ILE A 252 8.14 4.19 -11.25
CA ILE A 252 6.97 3.49 -11.80
C ILE A 252 5.72 3.78 -10.96
N VAL A 253 5.83 3.74 -9.63
CA VAL A 253 4.70 3.96 -8.73
C VAL A 253 4.21 5.41 -8.80
N THR A 254 5.11 6.39 -8.86
CA THR A 254 4.74 7.80 -9.01
C THR A 254 4.14 8.07 -10.38
N ALA A 255 4.73 7.56 -11.46
CA ALA A 255 4.19 7.71 -12.81
C ALA A 255 2.79 7.09 -12.93
N ARG A 256 2.58 5.88 -12.40
CA ARG A 256 1.27 5.23 -12.38
C ARG A 256 0.24 6.03 -11.58
N LYS A 257 0.66 6.65 -10.47
CA LYS A 257 -0.21 7.51 -9.66
C LYS A 257 -0.57 8.80 -10.42
N MET A 258 0.37 9.40 -11.15
CA MET A 258 0.11 10.60 -11.95
C MET A 258 -0.78 10.33 -13.16
N ILE A 259 -0.62 9.21 -13.86
CA ILE A 259 -1.47 8.86 -15.03
C ILE A 259 -2.94 8.64 -14.60
N ARG A 260 -3.15 8.30 -13.34
CA ARG A 260 -4.47 8.09 -12.75
C ARG A 260 -5.06 9.35 -12.12
N HIS A 261 -4.39 10.49 -12.07
CA HIS A 261 -4.96 11.72 -11.50
C HIS A 261 -4.96 12.81 -12.56
#